data_AF-A0A968HWN4-F1
#
_entry.id   AF-A0A968HWN4-F1
#
_cell.length_a   1.000
_cell.length_b   1.000
_cell.length_c   1.000
_cell.angle_alpha   90.00
_cell.angle_beta   90.00
_cell.angle_gamma   90.00
#
_symmetry.space_group_name_H-M   'P 1'
#
loop_
_entity.id
_entity.type
_entity.pdbx_description
1 polymer ?
#
loop_
_entity_poly.entity_id
_entity_poly.type
_entity_poly.pdbx_seq_one_letter_code
_entity_poly.pdbx_strand_id
1 'polypeptide(L)'
;MTVNAVHPGLVASNFAAADDVSRLGNRIMMKLIRPFSLSPEKGAATSIYVASSPELEGKTGGYYAKSRPAKTTKHAQDDEAAERLWTISEQLIAEGKAKAQSKGR
;
A
#
# COMPACT_ATOMS: atom_id res chain seq x y z
N MET A 1 -13.37 14.50 7.31
CA MET A 1 -12.38 13.40 7.17
C MET A 1 -11.70 13.57 5.83
N THR A 2 -10.37 13.40 5.77
CA THR A 2 -9.60 13.38 4.53
C THR A 2 -9.01 11.99 4.31
N VAL A 3 -8.83 11.61 3.04
CA VAL A 3 -8.25 10.32 2.66
C VAL A 3 -7.16 10.57 1.63
N ASN A 4 -5.96 10.06 1.87
CA ASN A 4 -4.80 10.21 0.98
C ASN A 4 -4.00 8.90 0.95
N ALA A 5 -3.27 8.66 -0.14
CA ALA A 5 -2.42 7.51 -0.33
C ALA A 5 -0.93 7.88 -0.25
N VAL A 6 -0.08 6.94 0.19
CA VAL A 6 1.34 7.18 0.40
C VAL A 6 2.21 6.05 -0.14
N HIS A 7 3.38 6.39 -0.66
CA HIS A 7 4.45 5.46 -0.97
C HIS A 7 5.55 5.56 0.11
N PRO A 8 5.77 4.52 0.92
CA PRO A 8 6.75 4.56 2.03
C PRO A 8 8.21 4.54 1.55
N GLY A 9 8.42 4.27 0.25
CA GLY A 9 9.74 4.06 -0.33
C GLY A 9 10.10 2.57 -0.32
N LEU A 10 11.32 2.26 -0.73
CA LEU A 10 11.87 0.92 -0.62
C LEU A 10 12.31 0.71 0.82
N VAL A 11 11.47 0.10 1.66
CA VAL A 11 11.75 -0.10 3.09
C VAL A 11 12.29 -1.51 3.31
N ALA A 12 13.36 -1.63 4.10
CA ALA A 12 13.95 -2.90 4.53
C ALA A 12 13.02 -3.64 5.52
N SER A 13 11.88 -4.10 5.03
CA SER A 13 10.87 -4.86 5.76
C SER A 13 10.84 -6.31 5.30
N ASN A 14 10.12 -7.17 6.03
CA ASN A 14 9.94 -8.57 5.64
C ASN A 14 8.87 -8.77 4.54
N PHE A 15 8.37 -7.68 3.94
CA PHE A 15 7.27 -7.72 2.95
C PHE A 15 7.58 -8.62 1.75
N ALA A 16 8.81 -8.55 1.23
CA ALA A 16 9.23 -9.31 0.04
C ALA A 16 9.89 -10.67 0.36
N ALA A 17 9.80 -11.12 1.61
CA ALA A 17 10.42 -12.37 2.05
C ALA A 17 9.55 -13.63 1.78
N ALA A 18 8.28 -13.45 1.40
CA ALA A 18 7.29 -14.51 1.34
C ALA A 18 7.03 -15.10 -0.06
N ASP A 19 7.61 -14.56 -1.13
CA ASP A 19 7.28 -15.01 -2.48
C ASP A 19 8.07 -16.28 -2.89
N ASP A 20 7.32 -17.26 -3.42
CA ASP A 20 7.67 -18.66 -3.74
C ASP A 20 8.61 -18.82 -4.97
N VAL A 21 9.41 -17.80 -5.27
CA VAL A 21 10.34 -17.78 -6.42
C VAL A 21 11.77 -17.96 -5.90
N SER A 22 12.34 -19.15 -6.14
CA SER A 22 13.73 -19.57 -5.85
C SER A 22 14.39 -18.87 -4.66
N ARG A 23 14.29 -19.49 -3.46
CA ARG A 23 14.85 -19.02 -2.18
C ARG A 23 16.30 -18.51 -2.24
N LEU A 24 17.11 -18.96 -3.20
CA LEU A 24 18.49 -18.50 -3.37
C LEU A 24 18.59 -17.21 -4.17
N GLY A 25 17.85 -17.08 -5.28
CA GLY A 25 17.83 -15.87 -6.10
C GLY A 25 17.24 -14.68 -5.35
N ASN A 26 16.14 -14.89 -4.62
CA ASN A 26 15.54 -13.85 -3.78
C ASN A 26 16.50 -13.40 -2.66
N ARG A 27 17.25 -14.32 -2.02
CA ARG A 27 18.24 -13.95 -1.00
C ARG A 27 19.37 -13.07 -1.52
N ILE A 28 19.90 -13.38 -2.71
CA ILE A 28 20.98 -12.59 -3.33
C ILE A 28 20.44 -11.21 -3.71
N MET A 29 19.26 -11.17 -4.34
CA MET A 29 18.60 -9.92 -4.72
C MET A 29 18.32 -9.04 -3.50
N MET A 30 17.75 -9.60 -2.42
CA MET A 30 17.47 -8.86 -1.19
C MET A 30 18.74 -8.36 -0.52
N LYS A 31 19.84 -9.13 -0.53
CA LYS A 31 21.15 -8.65 -0.04
C LYS A 31 21.68 -7.47 -0.87
N LEU A 32 21.43 -7.46 -2.18
CA LEU A 32 21.85 -6.38 -3.07
C LEU A 32 21.01 -5.11 -2.91
N ILE A 33 19.71 -5.25 -2.67
CA ILE A 33 18.75 -4.13 -2.53
C ILE A 33 18.80 -3.51 -1.12
N ARG A 34 19.15 -4.30 -0.10
CA ARG A 34 19.16 -3.86 1.31
C ARG A 34 19.97 -2.57 1.59
N PRO A 35 21.18 -2.36 1.03
CA PRO A 35 21.91 -1.10 1.22
C PRO A 35 21.20 0.14 0.66
N PHE A 36 20.34 -0.03 -0.34
CA PHE A 36 19.56 1.04 -0.96
C PHE A 36 18.17 1.21 -0.33
N SER A 37 17.86 0.40 0.68
CA SER A 37 16.57 0.41 1.37
C SER A 37 16.58 1.37 2.56
N LEU A 38 15.45 2.01 2.81
CA LEU A 38 15.18 2.82 3.99
C LEU A 38 15.00 1.94 5.23
N SER A 39 15.36 2.46 6.39
CA SER A 39 14.91 1.88 7.66
C SER A 39 13.39 2.07 7.82
N PRO A 40 12.70 1.27 8.66
CA PRO A 40 11.28 1.46 8.94
C PRO A 40 10.93 2.89 9.40
N GLU A 41 11.77 3.49 10.25
CA GLU A 41 11.57 4.85 10.76
C GLU A 41 11.62 5.88 9.63
N LYS A 42 12.57 5.73 8.70
CA LYS A 42 12.66 6.58 7.50
C LYS A 42 11.50 6.34 6.55
N GLY A 43 11.03 5.10 6.42
CA GLY A 43 9.88 4.72 5.59
C GLY A 43 8.56 5.32 6.07
N ALA A 44 8.40 5.48 7.39
CA ALA A 44 7.21 6.06 8.00
C ALA A 44 7.06 7.57 7.75
N ALA A 45 8.13 8.27 7.36
CA ALA A 45 8.17 9.72 7.27
C ALA A 45 7.07 10.31 6.37
N THR A 46 6.75 9.67 5.24
CA THR A 46 5.69 10.15 4.34
C THR A 46 4.31 9.97 4.96
N SER A 47 4.06 8.85 5.63
CA SER A 47 2.79 8.59 6.32
C SER A 47 2.55 9.59 7.47
N ILE A 48 3.58 9.85 8.27
CA ILE A 48 3.53 10.83 9.37
C ILE A 48 3.21 12.21 8.80
N TYR A 49 3.98 12.65 7.80
CA TYR A 49 3.75 13.94 7.12
C TYR A 49 2.31 14.06 6.59
N VAL A 50 1.79 13.04 5.89
CA VAL A 50 0.44 13.10 5.34
C VAL A 50 -0.65 13.11 6.41
N ALA A 51 -0.42 12.42 7.53
CA ALA A 51 -1.38 12.33 8.63
C ALA A 51 -1.38 13.56 9.54
N SER A 52 -0.25 14.28 9.66
CA SER A 52 -0.08 15.31 10.68
C SER A 52 0.23 16.71 10.15
N SER A 53 0.53 16.90 8.86
CA SER A 53 0.91 18.22 8.36
C SER A 53 -0.29 19.16 8.26
N PRO A 54 -0.26 20.35 8.91
CA PRO A 54 -1.32 21.36 8.78
C PRO A 54 -1.53 21.81 7.33
N GLU A 55 -0.50 21.75 6.49
CA GLU A 55 -0.60 22.17 5.08
C GLU A 55 -1.49 21.24 4.24
N LEU A 56 -1.84 20.07 4.76
CA LEU A 56 -2.73 19.10 4.13
C LEU A 56 -4.13 19.08 4.74
N GLU A 57 -4.42 19.99 5.67
CA GLU A 57 -5.75 20.13 6.21
C GLU A 57 -6.76 20.42 5.09
N GLY A 58 -7.86 19.66 5.07
CA GLY A 58 -8.86 19.72 4.01
C GLY A 58 -8.46 19.09 2.66
N LYS A 59 -7.21 18.63 2.47
CA LYS A 59 -6.78 18.01 1.20
C LYS A 59 -7.05 16.50 1.20
N THR A 60 -7.74 16.02 0.18
CA THR A 60 -8.13 14.61 0.01
C THR A 60 -7.84 14.13 -1.42
N GLY A 61 -7.70 12.82 -1.62
CA GLY A 61 -7.43 12.19 -2.91
C GLY A 61 -5.97 12.30 -3.40
N GLY A 62 -5.06 12.81 -2.58
CA GLY A 62 -3.66 12.97 -2.94
C GLY A 62 -2.86 11.67 -2.83
N TYR A 63 -1.82 11.56 -3.66
CA TYR A 63 -0.79 10.52 -3.58
C TYR A 63 0.56 11.14 -3.27
N TYR A 64 1.25 10.65 -2.25
CA TYR A 64 2.49 11.27 -1.76
C TYR A 64 3.64 10.28 -1.71
N ALA A 65 4.84 10.74 -2.07
CA ALA A 65 6.08 9.99 -1.95
C ALA A 65 7.20 10.93 -1.49
N LYS A 66 8.07 10.46 -0.59
CA LYS A 66 9.16 11.29 0.00
C LYS A 66 8.65 12.60 0.61
N SER A 67 7.46 12.54 1.25
CA SER A 67 6.75 13.68 1.84
C SER A 67 6.39 14.81 0.87
N ARG A 68 6.06 14.48 -0.39
CA ARG A 68 5.66 15.44 -1.43
C ARG A 68 4.59 14.84 -2.34
N PRO A 69 3.75 15.65 -3.02
CA PRO A 69 2.85 15.15 -4.05
C PRO A 69 3.61 14.37 -5.13
N ALA A 70 3.08 13.22 -5.52
CA ALA A 70 3.64 12.34 -6.53
C ALA A 70 2.60 12.01 -7.61
N LYS A 71 3.05 11.75 -8.83
CA LYS A 71 2.16 11.35 -9.93
C LYS A 71 1.78 9.88 -9.80
N THR A 72 0.50 9.60 -10.02
CA THR A 72 -0.04 8.26 -10.17
C THR A 72 0.02 7.82 -11.63
N THR A 73 -0.18 6.52 -11.87
CA THR A 73 -0.34 5.98 -13.22
C THR A 73 -1.74 6.30 -13.76
N LYS A 74 -1.92 6.25 -15.08
CA LYS A 74 -3.24 6.48 -15.70
C LYS A 74 -4.32 5.53 -15.17
N HIS A 75 -3.97 4.26 -14.99
CA HIS A 75 -4.89 3.26 -14.44
C HIS A 75 -5.33 3.57 -13.02
N ALA A 76 -4.49 4.22 -12.22
CA ALA A 76 -4.84 4.63 -10.86
C ALA A 76 -5.72 5.91 -10.83
N GLN A 77 -6.05 6.48 -11.99
CA GLN A 77 -6.93 7.64 -12.17
C GLN A 77 -8.23 7.25 -12.90
N ASP A 78 -8.49 5.95 -13.07
CA ASP A 78 -9.69 5.42 -13.71
C ASP A 78 -10.79 5.20 -12.66
N ASP A 79 -11.71 6.15 -12.58
CA ASP A 79 -12.81 6.14 -11.60
C ASP A 79 -13.78 4.97 -11.85
N GLU A 80 -14.00 4.57 -13.11
CA GLU A 80 -14.86 3.44 -13.44
C GLU A 80 -14.22 2.13 -12.95
N ALA A 81 -12.91 1.98 -13.12
CA ALA A 81 -12.18 0.84 -12.56
C ALA A 81 -12.22 0.82 -11.03
N ALA A 82 -12.11 1.99 -10.39
CA ALA A 82 -12.19 2.09 -8.93
C ALA A 82 -13.57 1.66 -8.40
N GLU A 83 -14.66 2.09 -9.05
CA GLU A 83 -16.04 1.73 -8.66
C GLU A 83 -16.31 0.22 -8.86
N ARG A 84 -15.86 -0.34 -9.99
CA ARG A 84 -15.95 -1.79 -10.22
C ARG A 84 -15.18 -2.57 -9.17
N LEU A 85 -13.95 -2.15 -8.84
CA LEU A 85 -13.13 -2.79 -7.82
C LEU A 85 -13.81 -2.75 -6.45
N TRP A 86 -14.41 -1.63 -6.07
CA TRP A 86 -15.14 -1.49 -4.81
C TRP A 86 -16.30 -2.49 -4.73
N THR A 87 -17.14 -2.51 -5.75
CA THR A 87 -18.32 -3.40 -5.83
C THR A 87 -17.93 -4.88 -5.68
N ILE A 88 -16.91 -5.31 -6.41
CA ILE A 88 -16.42 -6.69 -6.36
C ILE A 88 -15.85 -6.99 -4.97
N SER A 89 -15.12 -6.06 -4.36
CA SER A 89 -14.54 -6.23 -3.03
C SER A 89 -15.62 -6.43 -1.96
N GLU A 90 -16.70 -5.65 -2.01
CA GLU A 90 -17.84 -5.81 -1.10
C GLU A 90 -18.51 -7.18 -1.25
N GLN A 91 -18.71 -7.64 -2.49
CA GLN A 91 -19.28 -8.96 -2.78
C GLN A 91 -18.40 -10.08 -2.20
N LEU A 92 -17.08 -10.03 -2.44
CA LEU A 92 -16.14 -11.02 -1.92
C LEU A 92 -16.13 -11.07 -0.38
N ILE A 93 -16.21 -9.92 0.28
CA ILE A 93 -16.29 -9.84 1.74
C ILE A 93 -17.60 -10.47 2.24
N ALA A 94 -18.73 -10.17 1.60
CA ALA A 94 -20.03 -10.74 1.96
C ALA A 94 -20.05 -12.27 1.80
N GLU A 95 -19.53 -12.78 0.69
CA GLU A 95 -19.39 -14.22 0.48
C GLU A 95 -18.49 -14.89 1.53
N GLY A 96 -17.35 -14.26 1.86
CA GLY A 96 -16.43 -14.75 2.87
C GLY A 96 -17.11 -14.88 4.24
N LYS A 97 -17.92 -13.89 4.64
CA LYS A 97 -18.72 -13.93 5.87
C LYS A 97 -19.75 -15.06 5.85
N ALA A 98 -20.47 -15.23 4.74
CA ALA A 98 -21.46 -16.31 4.61
C ALA A 98 -20.82 -17.70 4.70
N LYS A 99 -19.65 -17.90 4.06
CA LYS A 99 -18.88 -19.16 4.12
C LYS A 99 -18.32 -19.45 5.52
N ALA A 100 -17.94 -18.41 6.28
CA ALA A 100 -17.49 -18.57 7.66
C ALA A 100 -18.63 -18.98 8.60
N GLN A 101 -19.83 -18.41 8.41
CA GLN A 101 -21.02 -18.72 9.21
C GLN A 101 -21.58 -20.13 8.93
N SER A 102 -21.39 -20.65 7.71
CA SER A 102 -21.82 -22.01 7.37
C SER A 102 -20.88 -23.11 7.87
N LYS A 103 -19.58 -22.81 8.09
CA LYS A 103 -18.59 -23.76 8.64
C LYS A 103 -18.57 -23.84 10.17
N GLY A 104 -19.17 -22.87 10.86
CA GLY A 104 -19.28 -22.85 12.32
C GLY A 104 -20.54 -23.52 12.89
N ARG A 105 -21.29 -24.24 12.05
CA ARG A 105 -22.47 -25.04 12.41
C ARG A 105 -22.20 -26.52 12.18
#